data_AF-A0A4S8IJW3-F1
#
_entry.id   AF-A0A4S8IJW3-F1
#
_cell.length_a   1.000
_cell.length_b   1.000
_cell.length_c   1.000
_cell.angle_alpha   90.00
_cell.angle_beta   90.00
_cell.angle_gamma   90.00
#
_symmetry.space_group_name_H-M   'P 1'
#
loop_
_entity.id
_entity.type
_entity.pdbx_description
1 polymer ?
#
loop_
_entity_poly.entity_id
_entity_poly.type
_entity_poly.pdbx_seq_one_letter_code
_entity_poly.pdbx_strand_id
1 'polypeptide(L)'
;MEALGSMIGTSLPSHTKFISMSPNCLTIRLASRDALSHCKVPYRRQVLTKAFSGSEVVLLKARSKTWGFECRCSAQEMESYVATDNTSRSLTQRKRLAVFVSGGGSNFKAIHEAAKEGLVHGDIMVLVTDKPGCGGAEYARDNQIPVIVFPRSMSSPDAVSAAELVATLRNFEVDFLLLAGFLKLIPIELVQAFPRSILNIHPSLLPAFGGKGFYGLKVHKAVIASGARYCGPTVHFVDERYDTGRIVAQRVVPVLADDTAEQLAARVLHQEHQLYVEVVSALCEDRIVWREDGVPLICSRENPNKLY
;
A
#
# COMPACT_ATOMS: atom_id res chain seq x y z
N MET A 1 43.78 -12.90 -28.37
CA MET A 1 43.60 -11.86 -27.33
C MET A 1 44.32 -10.56 -27.65
N GLU A 2 45.14 -10.46 -28.72
CA GLU A 2 45.78 -9.19 -29.13
C GLU A 2 45.03 -8.39 -30.21
N ALA A 3 43.97 -8.93 -30.83
CA ALA A 3 43.29 -8.26 -31.95
C ALA A 3 42.07 -7.38 -31.56
N LEU A 4 41.76 -7.18 -30.28
CA LEU A 4 40.60 -6.37 -29.84
C LEU A 4 40.97 -5.16 -28.95
N GLY A 5 42.23 -5.05 -28.51
CA GLY A 5 42.70 -3.87 -27.77
C GLY A 5 42.94 -2.63 -28.64
N SER A 6 43.07 -2.81 -29.95
CA SER A 6 43.42 -1.73 -30.88
C SER A 6 42.24 -0.80 -31.24
N MET A 7 40.97 -1.19 -31.05
CA MET A 7 39.82 -0.36 -31.45
C MET A 7 39.35 0.64 -30.38
N ILE A 8 39.84 0.55 -29.15
CA ILE A 8 39.33 1.37 -28.01
C ILE A 8 40.44 2.22 -27.38
N GLY A 9 41.65 2.23 -27.94
CA GLY A 9 42.72 3.16 -27.56
C GLY A 9 43.12 3.13 -26.08
N THR A 10 43.02 1.98 -25.41
CA THR A 10 43.43 1.84 -23.99
C THR A 10 44.16 0.52 -23.75
N SER A 11 45.15 0.55 -22.85
CA SER A 11 45.85 -0.64 -22.34
C SER A 11 45.05 -1.27 -21.20
N LEU A 12 44.58 -2.50 -21.38
CA LEU A 12 43.92 -3.28 -20.32
C LEU A 12 44.96 -4.09 -19.52
N PRO A 13 44.74 -4.34 -18.22
CA PRO A 13 45.59 -5.22 -17.42
C PRO A 13 45.62 -6.65 -17.98
N SER A 14 46.78 -7.32 -17.88
CA SER A 14 47.16 -8.57 -18.57
C SER A 14 46.31 -9.83 -18.28
N HIS A 15 45.25 -9.73 -17.48
CA HIS A 15 44.39 -10.87 -17.11
C HIS A 15 42.88 -10.56 -17.20
N THR A 16 42.50 -9.53 -17.96
CA THR A 16 41.09 -9.19 -18.22
C THR A 16 40.46 -10.17 -19.19
N LYS A 17 39.35 -10.82 -18.82
CA LYS A 17 38.57 -11.69 -19.73
C LYS A 17 37.30 -10.99 -20.18
N PHE A 18 37.15 -10.82 -21.50
CA PHE A 18 35.89 -10.39 -22.09
C PHE A 18 34.85 -11.50 -21.97
N ILE A 19 33.66 -11.15 -21.48
CA ILE A 19 32.56 -12.13 -21.32
C ILE A 19 31.59 -11.99 -22.48
N SER A 20 31.11 -10.78 -22.77
CA SER A 20 30.23 -10.52 -23.92
C SER A 20 30.17 -9.04 -24.27
N MET A 21 29.79 -8.74 -25.53
CA MET A 21 29.54 -7.38 -26.01
C MET A 21 28.24 -7.37 -26.81
N SER A 22 27.38 -6.40 -26.50
CA SER A 22 26.15 -6.09 -27.26
C SER A 22 26.14 -4.59 -27.57
N PRO A 23 25.31 -4.11 -28.52
CA PRO A 23 25.33 -2.72 -28.97
C PRO A 23 25.20 -1.66 -27.85
N ASN A 24 24.63 -2.05 -26.70
CA ASN A 24 24.38 -1.17 -25.56
C ASN A 24 24.98 -1.66 -24.25
N CYS A 25 25.80 -2.72 -24.28
CA CYS A 25 26.37 -3.27 -23.06
C CYS A 25 27.69 -3.98 -23.29
N LEU A 26 28.67 -3.66 -22.44
CA LEU A 26 29.95 -4.36 -22.36
C LEU A 26 30.03 -5.07 -21.01
N THR A 27 30.40 -6.35 -21.06
CA THR A 27 30.61 -7.16 -19.86
C THR A 27 32.03 -7.71 -19.83
N ILE A 28 32.79 -7.33 -18.79
CA ILE A 28 34.17 -7.78 -18.56
C ILE A 28 34.32 -8.41 -17.17
N ARG A 29 35.22 -9.39 -17.08
CA ARG A 29 35.67 -10.01 -15.84
C ARG A 29 37.12 -9.61 -15.60
N LEU A 30 37.37 -8.99 -14.45
CA LEU A 30 38.71 -8.64 -13.99
C LEU A 30 39.26 -9.75 -13.10
N ALA A 31 40.58 -9.89 -13.03
CA ALA A 31 41.25 -10.94 -12.29
C ALA A 31 41.54 -10.59 -10.82
N SER A 32 41.47 -9.30 -10.44
CA SER A 32 41.66 -8.86 -9.04
C SER A 32 41.10 -7.45 -8.78
N ARG A 33 40.84 -7.15 -7.50
CA ARG A 33 40.34 -5.84 -7.03
C ARG A 33 41.27 -4.66 -7.33
N ASP A 34 42.58 -4.86 -7.32
CA ASP A 34 43.58 -3.78 -7.46
C ASP A 34 43.79 -3.32 -8.91
N ALA A 35 43.38 -4.14 -9.88
CA ALA A 35 43.47 -3.82 -11.31
C ALA A 35 42.57 -2.63 -11.73
N LEU A 36 41.59 -2.25 -10.89
CA LEU A 36 40.68 -1.12 -11.13
C LEU A 36 41.33 0.25 -10.95
N SER A 37 42.47 0.34 -10.25
CA SER A 37 43.18 1.61 -10.04
C SER A 37 43.83 2.16 -11.32
N HIS A 38 43.95 1.34 -12.36
CA HIS A 38 44.61 1.69 -13.63
C HIS A 38 43.69 1.66 -14.85
N CYS A 39 42.39 1.38 -14.67
CA CYS A 39 41.44 1.35 -15.79
C CYS A 39 40.91 2.77 -16.09
N LYS A 40 41.64 3.53 -16.91
CA LYS A 40 41.15 4.81 -17.47
C LYS A 40 40.45 4.55 -18.79
N VAL A 41 39.12 4.69 -18.83
CA VAL A 41 38.34 4.71 -20.08
C VAL A 41 38.03 6.17 -20.42
N PRO A 42 38.63 6.78 -21.44
CA PRO A 42 38.35 8.16 -21.76
C PRO A 42 37.09 8.23 -22.62
N TYR A 43 36.02 8.86 -22.11
CA TYR A 43 35.02 9.49 -22.97
C TYR A 43 34.42 10.72 -22.29
N ARG A 44 34.22 11.80 -23.06
CA ARG A 44 34.02 13.16 -22.58
C ARG A 44 32.83 13.32 -21.61
N ARG A 45 33.13 13.94 -20.45
CA ARG A 45 32.24 14.48 -19.39
C ARG A 45 31.16 13.51 -18.87
N GLN A 46 31.48 12.72 -17.84
CA GLN A 46 30.71 12.52 -16.59
C GLN A 46 31.36 11.44 -15.68
N VAL A 47 30.91 11.38 -14.42
CA VAL A 47 31.54 10.72 -13.26
C VAL A 47 31.17 9.23 -13.14
N LEU A 48 32.12 8.42 -12.65
CA LEU A 48 32.02 6.98 -12.40
C LEU A 48 31.30 6.65 -11.07
N THR A 49 30.43 5.65 -11.04
CA THR A 49 29.96 5.02 -9.79
C THR A 49 30.11 3.50 -9.83
N LYS A 50 30.75 2.97 -8.77
CA LYS A 50 31.07 1.54 -8.56
C LYS A 50 29.92 0.84 -7.83
N ALA A 51 29.69 -0.44 -8.11
CA ALA A 51 28.94 -1.37 -7.26
C ALA A 51 29.74 -2.66 -7.06
N PHE A 52 29.76 -3.21 -5.84
CA PHE A 52 30.40 -4.48 -5.50
C PHE A 52 29.42 -5.40 -4.75
N SER A 53 29.20 -6.59 -5.27
CA SER A 53 29.03 -7.84 -4.51
C SER A 53 29.53 -9.01 -5.39
N GLY A 54 30.24 -9.99 -4.81
CA GLY A 54 30.91 -11.08 -5.56
C GLY A 54 29.92 -12.05 -6.21
N SER A 55 30.22 -12.80 -7.27
CA SER A 55 31.49 -13.03 -8.00
C SER A 55 31.55 -12.28 -9.36
N GLU A 56 32.63 -11.53 -9.52
CA GLU A 56 33.17 -10.73 -10.65
C GLU A 56 32.48 -10.76 -12.03
N VAL A 57 31.42 -9.96 -12.18
CA VAL A 57 30.92 -9.51 -13.49
C VAL A 57 30.61 -8.02 -13.43
N VAL A 58 31.30 -7.20 -14.23
CA VAL A 58 30.99 -5.77 -14.36
C VAL A 58 30.08 -5.58 -15.57
N LEU A 59 28.84 -5.16 -15.32
CA LEU A 59 27.83 -4.86 -16.34
C LEU A 59 27.77 -3.34 -16.58
N LEU A 60 28.25 -2.90 -17.75
CA LEU A 60 28.13 -1.50 -18.17
C LEU A 60 26.99 -1.38 -19.17
N LYS A 61 25.88 -0.71 -18.80
CA LYS A 61 24.72 -0.51 -19.67
C LYS A 61 24.64 0.94 -20.12
N ALA A 62 24.68 1.17 -21.44
CA ALA A 62 24.39 2.46 -22.02
C ALA A 62 22.90 2.56 -22.35
N ARG A 63 22.27 3.69 -22.05
CA ARG A 63 20.99 4.07 -22.66
C ARG A 63 21.17 5.40 -23.38
N SER A 64 20.73 5.46 -24.64
CA SER A 64 20.39 6.71 -25.33
C SER A 64 18.86 6.81 -25.32
N LYS A 65 18.24 7.99 -25.37
CA LYS A 65 18.31 8.97 -26.45
C LYS A 65 18.56 10.36 -25.86
N THR A 66 19.67 10.98 -26.26
CA THR A 66 20.20 12.24 -25.71
C THR A 66 20.46 12.21 -24.19
N TRP A 67 21.66 11.71 -23.89
CA TRP A 67 22.47 11.58 -22.68
C TRP A 67 22.11 12.43 -21.45
N GLY A 68 21.47 11.78 -20.46
CA GLY A 68 21.46 12.22 -19.06
C GLY A 68 20.91 11.11 -18.18
N PHE A 69 21.74 10.55 -17.29
CA PHE A 69 21.28 9.63 -16.24
C PHE A 69 21.84 10.07 -14.89
N GLU A 70 20.93 10.26 -13.94
CA GLU A 70 21.19 10.42 -12.52
C GLU A 70 21.07 9.04 -11.84
N CYS A 71 21.93 8.75 -10.87
CA CYS A 71 21.92 7.48 -10.13
C CYS A 71 21.97 7.75 -8.62
N ARG A 72 21.04 7.16 -7.86
CA ARG A 72 21.03 7.13 -6.39
C ARG A 72 21.12 5.69 -5.90
N CYS A 73 21.73 5.51 -4.73
CA CYS A 73 22.13 4.21 -4.16
C CYS A 73 21.26 3.84 -2.95
N SER A 74 20.90 2.56 -2.81
CA SER A 74 20.62 1.94 -1.51
C SER A 74 21.13 0.49 -1.51
N ALA A 75 21.61 0.04 -0.35
CA ALA A 75 22.40 -1.17 -0.17
C ALA A 75 21.56 -2.36 0.29
N GLN A 76 21.96 -3.55 -0.22
CA GLN A 76 21.79 -4.92 0.29
C GLN A 76 20.41 -5.57 0.29
N GLU A 77 20.29 -6.66 -0.50
CA GLU A 77 19.90 -7.97 0.02
C GLU A 77 20.62 -9.09 -0.79
N MET A 78 20.96 -10.19 -0.10
CA MET A 78 21.78 -11.32 -0.55
C MET A 78 20.85 -12.53 -0.70
N GLU A 79 20.78 -13.13 -1.90
CA GLU A 79 19.99 -14.33 -2.19
C GLU A 79 20.60 -15.60 -1.57
N SER A 80 19.76 -16.52 -1.09
CA SER A 80 19.97 -17.95 -1.37
C SER A 80 18.69 -18.80 -1.25
N TYR A 81 18.58 -19.76 -2.17
CA TYR A 81 17.60 -20.85 -2.33
C TYR A 81 16.31 -20.55 -3.13
N VAL A 82 16.46 -20.59 -4.46
CA VAL A 82 15.34 -20.75 -5.40
C VAL A 82 15.03 -22.25 -5.53
N ALA A 83 14.01 -22.69 -4.79
CA ALA A 83 13.11 -23.72 -5.30
C ALA A 83 12.23 -23.08 -6.38
N THR A 84 11.94 -23.83 -7.43
CA THR A 84 11.10 -23.40 -8.55
C THR A 84 9.71 -23.03 -8.07
N ASP A 85 9.42 -21.74 -7.91
CA ASP A 85 8.05 -21.26 -7.94
C ASP A 85 7.96 -19.87 -8.59
N ASN A 86 6.94 -19.73 -9.42
CA ASN A 86 6.77 -18.70 -10.42
C ASN A 86 6.19 -17.41 -9.80
N THR A 87 6.89 -16.84 -8.83
CA THR A 87 6.47 -15.61 -8.14
C THR A 87 7.57 -14.57 -8.16
N SER A 88 7.65 -13.84 -9.28
CA SER A 88 8.13 -12.46 -9.29
C SER A 88 7.11 -11.59 -8.52
N ARG A 89 7.05 -11.78 -7.19
CA ARG A 89 6.43 -10.79 -6.31
C ARG A 89 7.40 -9.61 -6.27
N SER A 90 7.00 -8.52 -6.91
CA SER A 90 7.67 -7.24 -6.81
C SER A 90 8.07 -7.00 -5.35
N LEU A 91 9.35 -6.68 -5.10
CA LEU A 91 9.86 -6.17 -3.83
C LEU A 91 9.31 -4.76 -3.58
N THR A 92 7.99 -4.57 -3.66
CA THR A 92 7.37 -3.33 -3.22
C THR A 92 7.61 -3.24 -1.72
N GLN A 93 7.91 -2.05 -1.21
CA GLN A 93 8.01 -1.82 0.23
C GLN A 93 6.63 -2.03 0.87
N ARG A 94 6.58 -2.64 2.06
CA ARG A 94 5.33 -2.77 2.82
C ARG A 94 4.83 -1.38 3.20
N LYS A 95 3.56 -1.11 2.96
CA LYS A 95 2.95 0.20 3.26
C LYS A 95 2.61 0.29 4.74
N ARG A 96 2.67 1.48 5.31
CA ARG A 96 2.42 1.74 6.72
C ARG A 96 0.99 2.22 6.91
N LEU A 97 0.21 1.50 7.70
CA LEU A 97 -1.23 1.67 7.82
C LEU A 97 -1.60 2.20 9.21
N ALA A 98 -2.55 3.13 9.26
CA ALA A 98 -3.24 3.49 10.49
C ALA A 98 -4.70 3.06 10.41
N VAL A 99 -5.22 2.42 11.45
CA VAL A 99 -6.61 1.92 11.45
C VAL A 99 -7.43 2.69 12.48
N PHE A 100 -8.64 3.11 12.11
CA PHE A 100 -9.52 3.90 12.96
C PHE A 100 -10.76 3.09 13.36
N VAL A 101 -11.10 3.06 14.65
CA VAL A 101 -12.22 2.24 15.17
C VAL A 101 -12.98 2.94 16.29
N SER A 102 -14.28 2.63 16.43
CA SER A 102 -15.14 3.11 17.54
C SER A 102 -15.85 1.98 18.31
N GLY A 103 -15.48 0.72 18.07
CA GLY A 103 -16.22 -0.46 18.55
C GLY A 103 -15.39 -1.74 18.55
N GLY A 104 -16.02 -2.89 18.25
CA GLY A 104 -15.39 -4.21 18.37
C GLY A 104 -14.23 -4.49 17.41
N GLY A 105 -14.07 -3.68 16.35
CA GLY A 105 -12.91 -3.72 15.46
C GLY A 105 -12.79 -4.99 14.61
N SER A 106 -13.89 -5.66 14.23
CA SER A 106 -13.82 -6.90 13.44
C SER A 106 -13.20 -6.71 12.05
N ASN A 107 -13.49 -5.59 11.37
CA ASN A 107 -12.80 -5.20 10.13
C ASN A 107 -11.30 -4.99 10.35
N PHE A 108 -10.92 -4.30 11.44
CA PHE A 108 -9.51 -4.12 11.81
C PHE A 108 -8.80 -5.47 12.01
N LYS A 109 -9.42 -6.39 12.77
CA LYS A 109 -8.89 -7.74 12.98
C LYS A 109 -8.69 -8.48 11.67
N ALA A 110 -9.68 -8.44 10.76
CA ALA A 110 -9.57 -9.08 9.45
C ALA A 110 -8.39 -8.54 8.62
N ILE A 111 -8.20 -7.21 8.60
CA ILE A 111 -7.06 -6.58 7.90
C ILE A 111 -5.73 -6.94 8.57
N HIS A 112 -5.68 -6.95 9.90
CA HIS A 112 -4.45 -7.28 10.64
C HIS A 112 -4.02 -8.73 10.43
N GLU A 113 -4.94 -9.69 10.52
CA GLU A 113 -4.61 -11.10 10.25
C GLU A 113 -4.19 -11.30 8.78
N ALA A 114 -4.89 -10.66 7.83
CA ALA A 114 -4.49 -10.70 6.42
C ALA A 114 -3.10 -10.09 6.16
N ALA A 115 -2.68 -9.08 6.93
CA ALA A 115 -1.34 -8.52 6.87
C ALA A 115 -0.27 -9.48 7.40
N LYS A 116 -0.57 -10.22 8.47
CA LYS A 116 0.31 -11.26 9.05
C LYS A 116 0.46 -12.46 8.13
N GLU A 117 -0.61 -12.82 7.42
CA GLU A 117 -0.62 -13.89 6.41
C GLU A 117 0.03 -13.47 5.08
N GLY A 118 0.39 -12.19 4.93
CA GLY A 118 1.00 -11.66 3.69
C GLY A 118 0.03 -11.48 2.53
N LEU A 119 -1.29 -11.52 2.79
CA LEU A 119 -2.33 -11.18 1.80
C LEU A 119 -2.44 -9.66 1.59
N VAL A 120 -2.20 -8.89 2.64
CA VAL A 120 -2.07 -7.43 2.60
C VAL A 120 -0.59 -7.07 2.75
N HIS A 121 -0.05 -6.36 1.75
CA HIS A 121 1.34 -5.93 1.72
C HIS A 121 1.54 -4.61 2.51
N GLY A 122 1.09 -4.58 3.77
CA GLY A 122 1.18 -3.43 4.65
C GLY A 122 1.16 -3.78 6.13
N ASP A 123 1.74 -2.91 6.94
CA ASP A 123 1.92 -3.08 8.38
C ASP A 123 1.09 -2.05 9.14
N ILE A 124 0.33 -2.52 10.14
CA ILE A 124 -0.50 -1.64 10.96
C ILE A 124 0.37 -1.05 12.06
N MET A 125 0.73 0.22 11.87
CA MET A 125 1.64 0.93 12.77
C MET A 125 0.95 1.50 14.00
N VAL A 126 -0.33 1.83 13.89
CA VAL A 126 -1.08 2.51 14.94
C VAL A 126 -2.59 2.32 14.77
N LEU A 127 -3.29 2.17 15.90
CA LEU A 127 -4.74 2.23 15.98
C LEU A 127 -5.17 3.59 16.53
N VAL A 128 -6.19 4.19 15.92
CA VAL A 128 -6.83 5.44 16.39
C VAL A 128 -8.26 5.14 16.82
N THR A 129 -8.70 5.67 17.96
CA THR A 129 -10.05 5.42 18.45
C THR A 129 -10.63 6.58 19.25
N ASP A 130 -11.94 6.79 19.19
CA ASP A 130 -12.68 7.69 20.08
C ASP A 130 -13.11 7.02 21.39
N LYS A 131 -12.85 5.71 21.55
CA LYS A 131 -13.23 4.92 22.72
C LYS A 131 -12.06 4.04 23.17
N PRO A 132 -11.24 4.48 24.16
CA PRO A 132 -10.03 3.77 24.54
C PRO A 132 -10.26 2.35 25.09
N GLY A 133 -11.45 2.05 25.60
CA GLY A 133 -11.85 0.73 26.09
C GLY A 133 -12.73 -0.07 25.12
N CYS A 134 -12.72 0.23 23.82
CA CYS A 134 -13.43 -0.59 22.85
C CYS A 134 -12.64 -1.86 22.50
N GLY A 135 -13.33 -2.92 22.06
CA GLY A 135 -12.69 -4.20 21.74
C GLY A 135 -11.63 -4.14 20.62
N GLY A 136 -11.70 -3.13 19.74
CA GLY A 136 -10.61 -2.87 18.78
C GLY A 136 -9.34 -2.37 19.46
N ALA A 137 -9.46 -1.50 20.46
CA ALA A 137 -8.33 -0.99 21.23
C ALA A 137 -7.70 -2.04 22.15
N GLU A 138 -8.51 -2.92 22.73
CA GLU A 138 -8.04 -4.10 23.47
C GLU A 138 -7.19 -5.00 22.57
N TYR A 139 -7.75 -5.41 21.42
CA TYR A 139 -7.04 -6.25 20.47
C TYR A 139 -5.73 -5.62 19.95
N ALA A 140 -5.70 -4.30 19.72
CA ALA A 140 -4.47 -3.61 19.33
C ALA A 140 -3.40 -3.72 20.42
N ARG A 141 -3.74 -3.50 21.70
CA ARG A 141 -2.79 -3.64 22.81
C ARG A 141 -2.28 -5.06 22.96
N ASP A 142 -3.16 -6.06 22.84
CA ASP A 142 -2.80 -7.47 22.90
C ASP A 142 -1.83 -7.87 21.78
N ASN A 143 -1.88 -7.18 20.64
CA ASN A 143 -0.98 -7.35 19.50
C ASN A 143 0.14 -6.29 19.44
N GLN A 144 0.39 -5.54 20.53
CA GLN A 144 1.47 -4.56 20.64
C GLN A 144 1.39 -3.41 19.61
N ILE A 145 0.19 -3.11 19.09
CA ILE A 145 -0.07 -1.97 18.22
C ILE A 145 -0.38 -0.74 19.09
N PRO A 146 0.38 0.36 18.95
CA PRO A 146 0.11 1.61 19.65
C PRO A 146 -1.32 2.11 19.45
N VAL A 147 -1.94 2.64 20.51
CA VAL A 147 -3.31 3.17 20.47
C VAL A 147 -3.29 4.68 20.76
N ILE A 148 -3.88 5.45 19.86
CA ILE A 148 -4.09 6.90 20.02
C ILE A 148 -5.59 7.15 20.25
N VAL A 149 -5.91 7.96 21.25
CA VAL A 149 -7.28 8.40 21.48
C VAL A 149 -7.54 9.71 20.73
N PHE A 150 -8.56 9.72 19.88
CA PHE A 150 -8.98 10.87 19.07
C PHE A 150 -10.48 10.75 18.75
N PRO A 151 -11.26 11.86 18.79
CA PRO A 151 -10.83 13.24 19.03
C PRO A 151 -10.82 13.64 20.51
N ARG A 152 -10.08 14.70 20.83
CA ARG A 152 -10.23 15.44 22.10
C ARG A 152 -11.69 15.79 22.36
N SER A 153 -12.18 15.42 23.54
CA SER A 153 -13.55 15.69 23.96
C SER A 153 -13.61 15.89 25.47
N MET A 154 -14.74 16.39 26.00
CA MET A 154 -14.92 16.54 27.44
C MET A 154 -14.75 15.21 28.20
N SER A 155 -15.15 14.09 27.58
CA SER A 155 -14.98 12.74 28.11
C SER A 155 -13.59 12.15 27.87
N SER A 156 -12.73 12.83 27.12
CA SER A 156 -11.37 12.37 26.78
C SER A 156 -10.46 13.60 26.62
N PRO A 157 -10.12 14.28 27.73
CA PRO A 157 -9.32 15.51 27.68
C PRO A 157 -7.89 15.23 27.18
N ASP A 158 -7.36 14.05 27.49
CA ASP A 158 -6.01 13.61 27.09
C ASP A 158 -5.93 13.13 25.63
N ALA A 159 -7.07 13.05 24.93
CA ALA A 159 -7.06 12.70 23.51
C ALA A 159 -6.44 13.83 22.67
N VAL A 160 -5.92 13.48 21.51
CA VAL A 160 -5.20 14.41 20.64
C VAL A 160 -6.17 15.26 19.81
N SER A 161 -5.73 16.46 19.46
CA SER A 161 -6.35 17.32 18.44
C SER A 161 -6.07 16.78 17.02
N ALA A 162 -6.77 17.31 16.02
CA ALA A 162 -6.55 16.92 14.62
C ALA A 162 -5.11 17.22 14.16
N ALA A 163 -4.56 18.38 14.52
CA ALA A 163 -3.20 18.78 14.16
C ALA A 163 -2.13 17.87 14.82
N GLU A 164 -2.30 17.55 16.11
CA GLU A 164 -1.43 16.59 16.81
C GLU A 164 -1.52 15.21 16.17
N LEU A 165 -2.73 14.73 15.83
CA LEU A 165 -2.91 13.45 15.16
C LEU A 165 -2.18 13.40 13.82
N VAL A 166 -2.28 14.44 12.97
CA VAL A 166 -1.55 14.51 11.70
C VAL A 166 -0.04 14.43 11.93
N ALA A 167 0.49 15.17 12.89
CA ALA A 167 1.91 15.14 13.22
C ALA A 167 2.34 13.73 13.69
N THR A 168 1.56 13.10 14.55
CA THR A 168 1.85 11.74 15.01
C THR A 168 1.81 10.73 13.87
N LEU A 169 0.79 10.75 13.01
CA LEU A 169 0.68 9.84 11.86
C LEU A 169 1.85 10.00 10.88
N ARG A 170 2.34 11.23 10.68
CA ARG A 170 3.56 11.49 9.89
C ARG A 170 4.81 10.93 10.54
N ASN A 171 4.95 11.03 11.86
CA ASN A 171 6.06 10.42 12.59
C ASN A 171 6.04 8.88 12.50
N PHE A 172 4.85 8.30 12.41
CA PHE A 172 4.67 6.87 12.11
C PHE A 172 4.87 6.54 10.63
N GLU A 173 5.17 7.52 9.77
CA GLU A 173 5.31 7.41 8.31
C GLU A 173 4.11 6.69 7.67
N VAL A 174 2.90 6.97 8.15
CA VAL A 174 1.68 6.31 7.65
C VAL A 174 1.43 6.71 6.20
N ASP A 175 1.23 5.73 5.34
CA ASP A 175 0.84 5.90 3.94
C ASP A 175 -0.68 6.02 3.79
N PHE A 176 -1.42 5.18 4.52
CA PHE A 176 -2.87 5.05 4.37
C PHE A 176 -3.61 4.95 5.70
N LEU A 177 -4.79 5.59 5.77
CA LEU A 177 -5.71 5.55 6.89
C LEU A 177 -6.91 4.69 6.52
N LEU A 178 -7.26 3.74 7.37
CA LEU A 178 -8.34 2.78 7.15
C LEU A 178 -9.41 2.96 8.23
N LEU A 179 -10.56 3.53 7.88
CA LEU A 179 -11.69 3.66 8.78
C LEU A 179 -12.44 2.32 8.81
N ALA A 180 -12.35 1.62 9.93
CA ALA A 180 -12.89 0.28 10.15
C ALA A 180 -14.00 0.31 11.21
N GLY A 181 -15.05 1.10 10.93
CA GLY A 181 -16.14 1.37 11.87
C GLY A 181 -15.83 2.54 12.82
N PHE A 182 -15.15 3.57 12.31
CA PHE A 182 -14.96 4.84 13.03
C PHE A 182 -16.18 5.75 12.84
N LEU A 183 -16.74 6.26 13.94
CA LEU A 183 -18.06 6.92 13.94
C LEU A 183 -18.00 8.45 13.99
N LYS A 184 -16.80 9.04 13.98
CA LYS A 184 -16.62 10.50 13.99
C LYS A 184 -16.28 10.98 12.58
N LEU A 185 -16.73 12.19 12.25
CA LEU A 185 -16.34 12.85 11.01
C LEU A 185 -14.82 13.04 11.02
N ILE A 186 -14.16 12.70 9.90
CA ILE A 186 -12.74 12.98 9.74
C ILE A 186 -12.55 14.49 9.54
N PRO A 187 -11.70 15.14 10.35
CA PRO A 187 -11.42 16.56 10.19
C PRO A 187 -10.77 16.88 8.84
N ILE A 188 -11.00 18.09 8.36
CA ILE A 188 -10.43 18.60 7.12
C ILE A 188 -8.90 18.50 7.10
N GLU A 189 -8.26 18.69 8.25
CA GLU A 189 -6.81 18.63 8.42
C GLU A 189 -6.25 17.25 8.05
N LEU A 190 -6.97 16.17 8.37
CA LEU A 190 -6.58 14.81 7.99
C LEU A 190 -6.82 14.59 6.49
N VAL A 191 -7.98 15.00 5.96
CA VAL A 191 -8.31 14.85 4.53
C VAL A 191 -7.29 15.57 3.65
N GLN A 192 -6.86 16.77 4.04
CA GLN A 192 -5.84 17.54 3.33
C GLN A 192 -4.43 16.96 3.50
N ALA A 193 -4.10 16.42 4.67
CA ALA A 193 -2.79 15.82 4.93
C ALA A 193 -2.59 14.46 4.23
N PHE A 194 -3.67 13.72 3.98
CA PHE A 194 -3.68 12.37 3.40
C PHE A 194 -4.58 12.30 2.14
N PRO A 195 -4.26 13.07 1.08
CA PRO A 195 -5.11 13.13 -0.10
C PRO A 195 -5.16 11.78 -0.81
N ARG A 196 -6.37 11.26 -1.06
CA ARG A 196 -6.59 9.92 -1.66
C ARG A 196 -5.91 8.78 -0.89
N SER A 197 -5.69 8.96 0.41
CA SER A 197 -5.04 7.98 1.27
C SER A 197 -5.91 7.52 2.43
N ILE A 198 -7.18 7.93 2.47
CA ILE A 198 -8.12 7.56 3.52
C ILE A 198 -9.24 6.71 2.90
N LEU A 199 -9.37 5.45 3.32
CA LEU A 199 -10.48 4.59 2.94
C LEU A 199 -11.46 4.43 4.10
N ASN A 200 -12.73 4.30 3.76
CA ASN A 200 -13.79 3.91 4.68
C ASN A 200 -14.58 2.75 4.10
N ILE A 201 -15.09 1.88 4.98
CA ILE A 201 -16.10 0.89 4.63
C ILE A 201 -17.43 1.26 5.27
N HIS A 202 -18.47 1.31 4.44
CA HIS A 202 -19.84 1.65 4.86
C HIS A 202 -20.79 0.48 4.59
N PRO A 203 -21.67 0.09 5.54
CA PRO A 203 -22.47 -1.13 5.45
C PRO A 203 -23.75 -1.00 4.59
N SER A 204 -23.68 -0.24 3.49
CA SER A 204 -24.73 -0.17 2.46
C SER A 204 -24.14 0.08 1.07
N LEU A 205 -24.95 -0.17 0.04
CA LEU A 205 -24.61 0.17 -1.34
C LEU A 205 -24.78 1.68 -1.56
N LEU A 206 -23.71 2.44 -1.31
CA LEU A 206 -23.69 3.88 -1.51
C LEU A 206 -24.06 4.24 -2.97
N PRO A 207 -24.78 5.37 -3.19
CA PRO A 207 -25.12 6.40 -2.20
C PRO A 207 -26.32 6.07 -1.30
N ALA A 208 -26.99 4.92 -1.47
CA ALA A 208 -28.15 4.56 -0.67
C ALA A 208 -27.76 4.30 0.79
N PHE A 209 -28.56 4.83 1.73
CA PHE A 209 -28.36 4.67 3.18
C PHE A 209 -26.97 5.12 3.67
N GLY A 210 -26.34 6.08 2.98
CA GLY A 210 -25.13 6.77 3.41
C GLY A 210 -25.42 8.10 4.09
N GLY A 211 -24.41 8.67 4.72
CA GLY A 211 -24.44 10.00 5.29
C GLY A 211 -24.67 10.02 6.80
N LYS A 212 -24.75 11.24 7.34
CA LYS A 212 -24.84 11.46 8.79
C LYS A 212 -26.05 10.74 9.39
N GLY A 213 -25.79 9.86 10.37
CA GLY A 213 -26.83 9.12 11.11
C GLY A 213 -27.02 7.68 10.64
N PHE A 214 -26.47 7.32 9.49
CA PHE A 214 -26.44 5.94 8.99
C PHE A 214 -25.14 5.26 9.42
N TYR A 215 -25.17 4.59 10.57
CA TYR A 215 -24.02 3.83 11.05
C TYR A 215 -24.45 2.63 11.90
N GLY A 216 -23.61 1.59 11.91
CA GLY A 216 -23.89 0.33 12.62
C GLY A 216 -25.28 -0.21 12.28
N LEU A 217 -26.01 -0.67 13.31
CA LEU A 217 -27.33 -1.28 13.13
C LEU A 217 -28.39 -0.33 12.53
N LYS A 218 -28.19 1.00 12.58
CA LYS A 218 -29.14 1.97 12.01
C LYS A 218 -29.27 1.82 10.50
N VAL A 219 -28.18 1.45 9.82
CA VAL A 219 -28.18 1.24 8.36
C VAL A 219 -29.07 0.07 8.00
N HIS A 220 -28.85 -1.09 8.62
CA HIS A 220 -29.63 -2.29 8.35
C HIS A 220 -31.11 -2.15 8.73
N LYS A 221 -31.43 -1.43 9.82
CA LYS A 221 -32.81 -1.07 10.16
C LYS A 221 -33.48 -0.24 9.06
N ALA A 222 -32.78 0.75 8.51
CA ALA A 222 -33.29 1.58 7.44
C ALA A 222 -33.47 0.79 6.12
N VAL A 223 -32.54 -0.11 5.80
CA VAL A 223 -32.63 -1.00 4.64
C VAL A 223 -33.88 -1.88 4.74
N ILE A 224 -34.08 -2.57 5.86
CA ILE A 224 -35.28 -3.40 6.10
C ILE A 224 -36.55 -2.56 5.99
N ALA A 225 -36.60 -1.41 6.67
CA ALA A 225 -37.76 -0.52 6.66
C ALA A 225 -38.09 0.02 5.26
N SER A 226 -37.10 0.18 4.38
CA SER A 226 -37.31 0.64 3.01
C SER A 226 -37.91 -0.40 2.07
N GLY A 227 -37.87 -1.69 2.42
CA GLY A 227 -38.26 -2.79 1.54
C GLY A 227 -37.23 -3.14 0.46
N ALA A 228 -36.01 -2.61 0.52
CA ALA A 228 -34.93 -2.95 -0.40
C ALA A 228 -34.63 -4.46 -0.39
N ARG A 229 -34.40 -5.05 -1.57
CA ARG A 229 -34.07 -6.48 -1.74
C ARG A 229 -32.58 -6.77 -1.83
N TYR A 230 -31.77 -5.71 -1.90
CA TYR A 230 -30.33 -5.77 -1.96
C TYR A 230 -29.71 -4.69 -1.09
N CYS A 231 -28.59 -5.03 -0.46
CA CYS A 231 -27.72 -4.16 0.30
C CYS A 231 -26.28 -4.67 0.12
N GLY A 232 -25.39 -4.41 1.08
CA GLY A 232 -24.02 -4.87 1.08
C GLY A 232 -23.03 -3.74 1.33
N PRO A 233 -21.74 -4.03 1.48
CA PRO A 233 -20.77 -3.01 1.85
C PRO A 233 -20.24 -2.23 0.66
N THR A 234 -19.83 -0.98 0.94
CA THR A 234 -19.09 -0.12 0.01
C THR A 234 -17.78 0.32 0.62
N VAL A 235 -16.67 0.13 -0.09
CA VAL A 235 -15.40 0.77 0.23
C VAL A 235 -15.24 2.00 -0.65
N HIS A 236 -14.92 3.14 -0.05
CA HIS A 236 -14.77 4.41 -0.74
C HIS A 236 -13.63 5.25 -0.14
N PHE A 237 -13.07 6.16 -0.94
CA PHE A 237 -12.20 7.19 -0.43
C PHE A 237 -12.98 8.19 0.42
N VAL A 238 -12.39 8.68 1.49
CA VAL A 238 -13.02 9.67 2.39
C VAL A 238 -12.77 11.08 1.86
N ASP A 239 -13.80 11.92 1.94
CA ASP A 239 -13.73 13.36 1.73
C ASP A 239 -14.27 14.09 2.99
N GLU A 240 -14.55 15.39 2.88
CA GLU A 240 -15.00 16.23 4.00
C GLU A 240 -16.42 15.92 4.49
N ARG A 241 -17.16 15.06 3.78
CA ARG A 241 -18.56 14.74 4.06
C ARG A 241 -18.71 13.24 4.27
N TYR A 242 -19.74 12.86 5.02
CA TYR A 242 -20.03 11.45 5.26
C TYR A 242 -20.43 10.76 3.96
N ASP A 243 -19.68 9.71 3.62
CA ASP A 243 -20.04 8.72 2.60
C ASP A 243 -20.28 9.28 1.19
N THR A 244 -19.68 10.42 0.84
CA THR A 244 -19.79 11.01 -0.52
C THR A 244 -18.56 10.81 -1.40
N GLY A 245 -17.46 10.34 -0.82
CA GLY A 245 -16.24 10.18 -1.57
C GLY A 245 -16.31 9.04 -2.59
N ARG A 246 -15.28 8.97 -3.44
CA ARG A 246 -15.30 8.09 -4.62
C ARG A 246 -15.31 6.62 -4.21
N ILE A 247 -16.34 5.91 -4.65
CA ILE A 247 -16.51 4.47 -4.46
C ILE A 247 -15.39 3.72 -5.19
N VAL A 248 -14.75 2.79 -4.47
CA VAL A 248 -13.69 1.91 -4.99
C VAL A 248 -14.25 0.54 -5.33
N ALA A 249 -15.05 -0.03 -4.43
CA ALA A 249 -15.64 -1.36 -4.65
C ALA A 249 -16.90 -1.56 -3.80
N GLN A 250 -17.76 -2.46 -4.27
CA GLN A 250 -18.99 -2.86 -3.59
C GLN A 250 -19.20 -4.37 -3.69
N ARG A 251 -19.93 -4.93 -2.73
CA ARG A 251 -20.46 -6.31 -2.82
C ARG A 251 -21.96 -6.28 -2.58
N VAL A 252 -22.70 -7.00 -3.41
CA VAL A 252 -24.16 -7.11 -3.29
C VAL A 252 -24.50 -8.24 -2.34
N VAL A 253 -25.39 -7.96 -1.39
CA VAL A 253 -25.93 -8.91 -0.41
C VAL A 253 -27.45 -8.91 -0.53
N PRO A 254 -28.09 -10.07 -0.72
CA PRO A 254 -29.55 -10.14 -0.75
C PRO A 254 -30.12 -9.86 0.64
N VAL A 255 -31.25 -9.15 0.67
CA VAL A 255 -32.11 -8.96 1.85
C VAL A 255 -33.24 -9.98 1.75
N LEU A 256 -33.25 -10.95 2.66
CA LEU A 256 -34.25 -12.01 2.70
C LEU A 256 -35.58 -11.47 3.24
N ALA A 257 -36.66 -12.19 2.94
CA ALA A 257 -38.01 -11.74 3.27
C ALA A 257 -38.26 -11.63 4.79
N ASP A 258 -37.57 -12.45 5.57
CA ASP A 258 -37.69 -12.62 7.03
C ASP A 258 -36.47 -12.10 7.81
N ASP A 259 -35.55 -11.38 7.15
CA ASP A 259 -34.37 -10.83 7.81
C ASP A 259 -34.76 -9.86 8.94
N THR A 260 -34.18 -10.07 10.12
CA THR A 260 -33.98 -8.99 11.09
C THR A 260 -32.80 -8.11 10.68
N ALA A 261 -32.73 -6.90 11.25
CA ALA A 261 -31.61 -5.99 10.99
C ALA A 261 -30.26 -6.60 11.41
N GLU A 262 -30.24 -7.41 12.48
CA GLU A 262 -29.05 -8.09 12.99
C GLU A 262 -28.61 -9.23 12.08
N GLN A 263 -29.55 -10.01 11.53
CA GLN A 263 -29.25 -11.07 10.56
C GLN A 263 -28.66 -10.48 9.27
N LEU A 264 -29.28 -9.41 8.76
CA LEU A 264 -28.74 -8.67 7.62
C LEU A 264 -27.36 -8.08 7.94
N ALA A 265 -27.19 -7.47 9.12
CA ALA A 265 -25.91 -6.92 9.56
C ALA A 265 -24.80 -7.98 9.59
N ALA A 266 -25.07 -9.17 10.12
CA ALA A 266 -24.12 -10.26 10.15
C ALA A 266 -23.71 -10.71 8.74
N ARG A 267 -24.67 -10.81 7.82
CA ARG A 267 -24.41 -11.18 6.41
C ARG A 267 -23.59 -10.12 5.67
N VAL A 268 -23.89 -8.83 5.89
CA VAL A 268 -23.14 -7.71 5.33
C VAL A 268 -21.73 -7.66 5.92
N LEU A 269 -21.58 -7.84 7.23
CA LEU A 269 -20.28 -7.83 7.92
C LEU A 269 -19.33 -8.91 7.41
N HIS A 270 -19.84 -10.10 7.07
CA HIS A 270 -19.02 -11.13 6.45
C HIS A 270 -18.44 -10.68 5.10
N GLN A 271 -19.23 -9.97 4.29
CA GLN A 271 -18.75 -9.38 3.03
C GLN A 271 -17.83 -8.17 3.27
N GLU A 272 -18.02 -7.41 4.35
CA GLU A 272 -17.12 -6.31 4.72
C GLU A 272 -15.70 -6.82 4.93
N HIS A 273 -15.53 -7.89 5.72
CA HIS A 273 -14.21 -8.44 6.03
C HIS A 273 -13.45 -8.82 4.77
N GLN A 274 -14.12 -9.46 3.81
CA GLN A 274 -13.53 -9.88 2.55
C GLN A 274 -13.22 -8.68 1.64
N LEU A 275 -14.22 -7.82 1.42
CA LEU A 275 -14.09 -6.68 0.53
C LEU A 275 -13.03 -5.69 1.01
N TYR A 276 -12.98 -5.42 2.31
CA TYR A 276 -12.03 -4.44 2.82
C TYR A 276 -10.59 -4.94 2.70
N VAL A 277 -10.34 -6.21 3.02
CA VAL A 277 -9.03 -6.85 2.84
C VAL A 277 -8.60 -6.82 1.37
N GLU A 278 -9.51 -7.14 0.45
CA GLU A 278 -9.25 -7.11 -1.00
C GLU A 278 -8.84 -5.70 -1.47
N VAL A 279 -9.59 -4.67 -1.07
CA VAL A 279 -9.33 -3.28 -1.47
C VAL A 279 -8.05 -2.74 -0.82
N VAL A 280 -7.82 -3.01 0.47
CA VAL A 280 -6.59 -2.59 1.17
C VAL A 280 -5.37 -3.26 0.54
N SER A 281 -5.48 -4.54 0.18
CA SER A 281 -4.42 -5.25 -0.53
C SER A 281 -4.13 -4.59 -1.89
N ALA A 282 -5.16 -4.27 -2.67
CA ALA A 282 -5.00 -3.53 -3.93
C ALA A 282 -4.38 -2.14 -3.74
N LEU A 283 -4.77 -1.43 -2.68
CA LEU A 283 -4.20 -0.13 -2.32
C LEU A 283 -2.71 -0.26 -1.99
N CYS A 284 -2.33 -1.27 -1.19
CA CYS A 284 -0.94 -1.49 -0.80
C CYS A 284 -0.03 -1.92 -1.96
N GLU A 285 -0.61 -2.59 -2.95
CA GLU A 285 0.07 -3.05 -4.17
C GLU A 285 0.06 -1.99 -5.29
N ASP A 286 -0.38 -0.76 -5.00
CA ASP A 286 -0.48 0.34 -5.96
C ASP A 286 -1.34 -0.03 -7.20
N ARG A 287 -2.34 -0.91 -7.02
CA ARG A 287 -3.26 -1.39 -8.08
C ARG A 287 -4.52 -0.55 -8.24
N ILE A 288 -4.69 0.53 -7.47
CA ILE A 288 -5.79 1.47 -7.66
C ILE A 288 -5.40 2.53 -8.68
N VAL A 289 -5.98 2.46 -9.87
CA VAL A 289 -5.77 3.43 -10.95
C VAL A 289 -6.95 4.38 -11.06
N TRP A 290 -6.69 5.61 -11.46
CA TRP A 290 -7.72 6.63 -11.61
C TRP A 290 -8.02 6.87 -13.08
N ARG A 291 -9.30 6.78 -13.44
CA ARG A 291 -9.79 7.24 -14.74
C ARG A 291 -9.68 8.77 -14.83
N GLU A 292 -9.74 9.30 -16.06
CA GLU A 292 -9.69 10.75 -16.31
C GLU A 292 -10.83 11.52 -15.61
N ASP A 293 -12.00 10.89 -15.42
CA ASP A 293 -13.15 11.45 -14.72
C ASP A 293 -13.05 11.36 -13.18
N GLY A 294 -11.94 10.85 -12.66
CA GLY A 294 -11.68 10.73 -11.22
C GLY A 294 -12.37 9.54 -10.56
N VAL A 295 -12.79 8.53 -11.33
CA VAL A 295 -13.29 7.25 -10.79
C VAL A 295 -12.11 6.28 -10.55
N PRO A 296 -11.93 5.76 -9.31
CA PRO A 296 -10.91 4.77 -9.03
C PRO A 296 -11.36 3.38 -9.54
N LEU A 297 -10.41 2.60 -10.03
CA LEU A 297 -10.59 1.22 -10.47
C LEU A 297 -9.48 0.34 -9.92
N ILE A 298 -9.77 -0.93 -9.68
CA ILE A 298 -8.80 -1.93 -9.22
C ILE A 298 -8.26 -2.71 -10.43
N CYS A 299 -6.96 -2.61 -10.69
CA CYS A 299 -6.28 -3.47 -11.66
C CYS A 299 -6.20 -4.90 -11.15
N SER A 300 -6.53 -5.89 -11.99
CA SER A 300 -6.39 -7.31 -11.63
C SER A 300 -4.92 -7.69 -11.39
N ARG A 301 -4.69 -8.60 -10.43
CA ARG A 301 -3.37 -9.22 -10.23
C ARG A 301 -2.96 -10.10 -11.42
N GLU A 302 -3.91 -10.79 -12.03
CA GLU A 302 -3.63 -11.78 -13.09
C GLU A 302 -3.53 -11.13 -14.48
N ASN A 303 -4.28 -10.05 -14.70
CA ASN A 303 -4.31 -9.36 -15.97
C ASN A 303 -4.35 -7.84 -15.76
N PRO A 304 -3.21 -7.14 -15.89
CA PRO A 304 -3.13 -5.70 -15.70
C PRO A 304 -4.05 -4.87 -16.61
N ASN A 305 -4.54 -5.45 -17.72
CA ASN A 305 -5.51 -4.80 -18.61
C ASN A 305 -6.96 -4.96 -18.15
N LYS A 306 -7.23 -5.79 -17.14
CA LYS A 306 -8.57 -6.01 -16.59
C LYS A 306 -8.76 -5.14 -15.34
N LEU A 307 -9.72 -4.25 -15.43
CA LEU A 307 -10.08 -3.30 -14.37
C LEU A 307 -11.43 -3.70 -13.77
N TYR A 308 -11.58 -3.50 -12.46
CA TYR A 308 -12.80 -3.75 -11.69
C TYR A 308 -13.22 -2.50 -10.92
#